data_AF-A0A6G8PYS6-F1
#
_entry.id   AF-A0A6G8PYS6-F1
#
_cell.length_a   1.000
_cell.length_b   1.000
_cell.length_c   1.000
_cell.angle_alpha   90.00
_cell.angle_beta   90.00
_cell.angle_gamma   90.00
#
_symmetry.space_group_name_H-M   'P 1'
#
loop_
_entity.id
_entity.type
_entity.pdbx_description
1 polymer ?
#
loop_
_entity_poly.entity_id
_entity_poly.type
_entity_poly.pdbx_seq_one_letter_code
_entity_poly.pdbx_strand_id
1 'polypeptide(L)'
;MQVESVGASVLMKLGYAREVVYEFGAFDVKGPGFGFWSSMSLPITGALVVVTAAVMYREHLVGRFATASVPRYAAAFVLAFTIGSKVLSPQYMIWLLPLIPLCAGGLWLLGASGLYLGACWATSQIFPEHYDRLLSMDGSAIDLLLERNLILIVLWVLMLVLPPGDERGPVSPAPEGARA
;
A
#
# COMPACT_ATOMS: atom_id res chain seq x y z
N MET A 1 -17.20 8.77 2.75
CA MET A 1 -15.95 8.04 2.43
C MET A 1 -15.80 6.95 3.46
N GLN A 2 -15.35 5.77 3.07
CA GLN A 2 -15.26 4.65 4.00
C GLN A 2 -14.23 4.95 5.09
N VAL A 3 -14.58 4.60 6.33
CA VAL A 3 -13.90 5.04 7.57
C VAL A 3 -12.41 4.73 7.61
N GLU A 4 -11.99 3.65 6.95
CA GLU A 4 -10.61 3.18 6.95
C GLU A 4 -9.74 3.77 5.81
N SER A 5 -10.35 4.51 4.87
CA SER A 5 -9.62 5.13 3.77
C SER A 5 -8.63 6.19 4.26
N VAL A 6 -7.55 6.40 3.49
CA VAL A 6 -6.49 7.37 3.84
C VAL A 6 -7.09 8.77 4.03
N GLY A 7 -7.91 9.23 3.08
CA GLY A 7 -8.59 10.52 3.18
C GLY A 7 -9.49 10.64 4.41
N ALA A 8 -10.25 9.61 4.75
CA ALA A 8 -11.11 9.62 5.94
C ALA A 8 -10.29 9.72 7.22
N SER A 9 -9.24 8.90 7.38
CA SER A 9 -8.39 8.91 8.59
C SER A 9 -7.76 10.29 8.86
N VAL A 10 -7.29 10.98 7.81
CA VAL A 10 -6.73 12.34 7.93
C VAL A 10 -7.80 13.36 8.34
N LEU A 11 -8.97 13.33 7.69
CA LEU A 11 -10.07 14.25 8.01
C LEU A 11 -10.64 14.02 9.41
N MET A 12 -10.69 12.76 9.86
CA MET A 12 -11.07 12.41 11.23
C MET A 12 -10.09 13.01 12.23
N LYS A 13 -8.78 12.85 12.00
CA LYS A 13 -7.75 13.41 12.89
C LYS A 13 -7.77 14.93 12.97
N LEU A 14 -8.10 15.58 11.86
CA LEU A 14 -8.27 17.04 11.79
C LEU A 14 -9.59 17.54 12.40
N GLY A 15 -10.46 16.64 12.88
CA GLY A 15 -11.73 17.00 13.54
C GLY A 15 -12.84 17.40 12.56
N TYR A 16 -12.73 17.04 11.27
CA TYR A 16 -13.77 17.31 10.27
C TYR A 16 -14.88 16.26 10.26
N ALA A 17 -14.67 15.09 10.87
CA ALA A 17 -15.69 14.05 10.99
C ALA A 17 -16.82 14.49 11.94
N ARG A 18 -18.07 14.23 11.55
CA ARG A 18 -19.29 14.58 12.32
C ARG A 18 -20.12 13.37 12.68
N GLU A 19 -20.22 12.41 11.77
CA GLU A 19 -20.97 11.18 11.99
C GLU A 19 -20.35 10.03 11.19
N VAL A 20 -20.55 8.81 11.69
CA VAL A 20 -20.28 7.56 10.97
C VAL A 20 -21.62 6.91 10.67
N VAL A 21 -21.88 6.61 9.40
CA VAL A 21 -23.14 6.06 8.91
C VAL A 21 -22.87 4.77 8.16
N TYR A 22 -23.70 3.76 8.34
CA TYR A 22 -23.59 2.51 7.60
C TYR A 22 -24.37 2.63 6.26
N GLU A 23 -23.65 2.72 5.15
CA GLU A 23 -24.21 2.85 3.80
C GLU A 23 -23.49 1.91 2.84
N PHE A 24 -24.22 1.31 1.89
CA PHE A 24 -23.65 0.43 0.86
C PHE A 24 -22.83 -0.76 1.39
N GLY A 25 -23.11 -1.25 2.60
CA GLY A 25 -22.41 -2.38 3.21
C GLY A 25 -21.07 -2.00 3.87
N ALA A 26 -20.80 -0.71 4.08
CA ALA A 26 -19.61 -0.24 4.77
C ALA A 26 -19.94 0.95 5.71
N PHE A 27 -19.04 1.20 6.65
CA PHE A 27 -19.11 2.39 7.50
C PHE A 27 -18.45 3.57 6.80
N ASP A 28 -19.26 4.59 6.51
CA ASP A 28 -18.87 5.81 5.83
C ASP A 28 -18.86 6.98 6.81
N VAL A 29 -17.80 7.76 6.80
CA VAL A 29 -17.68 8.98 7.59
C VAL A 29 -18.19 10.16 6.77
N LYS A 30 -18.99 11.00 7.43
CA LYS A 30 -19.54 12.24 6.88
C LYS A 30 -19.10 13.45 7.70
N GLY A 31 -19.03 14.59 7.03
CA GLY A 31 -18.62 15.86 7.60
C GLY A 31 -18.23 16.86 6.50
N PRO A 32 -17.91 18.11 6.85
CA PRO A 32 -17.39 19.09 5.90
C PRO A 32 -16.18 18.56 5.14
N GLY A 33 -16.14 18.77 3.82
CA GLY A 33 -15.02 18.36 2.97
C GLY A 33 -15.02 16.89 2.52
N PHE A 34 -15.71 15.97 3.20
CA PHE A 34 -15.73 14.55 2.82
C PHE A 34 -16.27 14.30 1.40
N GLY A 35 -17.26 15.10 0.94
CA GLY A 35 -17.77 15.00 -0.43
C GLY A 35 -16.73 15.38 -1.49
N PHE A 36 -15.96 16.44 -1.23
CA PHE A 36 -14.86 16.87 -2.10
C PHE A 36 -13.72 15.82 -2.12
N TRP A 37 -13.30 15.35 -0.95
CA TRP A 37 -12.26 14.31 -0.88
C TRP A 37 -12.69 12.99 -1.50
N SER A 38 -13.99 12.66 -1.38
CA SER A 38 -14.59 11.52 -2.06
C SER A 38 -14.57 11.66 -3.59
N SER A 39 -14.72 12.87 -4.14
CA SER A 39 -14.63 13.08 -5.59
C SER A 39 -13.18 13.13 -6.08
N MET A 40 -12.25 13.56 -5.22
CA MET A 40 -10.82 13.56 -5.51
C MET A 40 -10.15 12.18 -5.44
N SER A 41 -10.79 11.17 -4.84
CA SER A 41 -10.20 9.83 -4.72
C SER A 41 -9.84 9.21 -6.07
N LEU A 42 -10.71 9.36 -7.09
CA LEU A 42 -10.44 8.81 -8.42
C LEU A 42 -9.28 9.55 -9.12
N PRO A 43 -9.25 10.90 -9.19
CA PRO A 43 -8.08 11.64 -9.65
C PRO A 43 -6.78 11.28 -8.91
N ILE A 44 -6.81 11.18 -7.58
CA ILE A 44 -5.64 10.81 -6.77
C ILE A 44 -5.18 9.40 -7.11
N THR A 45 -6.10 8.43 -7.18
CA THR A 45 -5.79 7.06 -7.60
C THR A 45 -5.13 7.04 -8.98
N GLY A 46 -5.71 7.76 -9.95
CA GLY A 46 -5.15 7.91 -11.29
C GLY A 46 -3.74 8.49 -11.27
N ALA A 47 -3.52 9.55 -10.48
CA ALA A 47 -2.20 10.17 -10.34
C ALA A 47 -1.16 9.19 -9.74
N LEU A 48 -1.51 8.45 -8.67
CA LEU A 48 -0.61 7.47 -8.06
C LEU A 48 -0.28 6.31 -9.01
N VAL A 49 -1.27 5.84 -9.78
CA VAL A 49 -1.07 4.83 -10.84
C VAL A 49 -0.17 5.36 -11.94
N VAL A 50 -0.39 6.59 -12.42
CA VAL A 50 0.44 7.23 -13.45
C VAL A 50 1.88 7.40 -12.96
N VAL A 51 2.09 7.85 -11.72
CA VAL A 51 3.43 7.95 -11.12
C VAL A 51 4.11 6.58 -11.06
N THR A 52 3.38 5.56 -10.61
CA THR A 52 3.89 4.17 -10.55
C THR A 52 4.29 3.68 -11.95
N ALA A 53 3.43 3.88 -12.94
CA ALA A 53 3.69 3.50 -14.33
C ALA A 53 4.86 4.28 -14.94
N ALA A 54 5.00 5.58 -14.64
CA ALA A 54 6.09 6.41 -15.12
C ALA A 54 7.45 5.96 -14.56
N VAL A 55 7.51 5.61 -13.28
CA VAL A 55 8.73 5.04 -12.65
C VAL A 55 9.07 3.69 -13.28
N MET A 56 8.09 2.80 -13.42
CA MET A 56 8.27 1.50 -14.08
C MET A 56 8.78 1.65 -15.51
N TYR A 57 8.15 2.52 -16.30
CA TYR A 57 8.51 2.77 -17.69
C TYR A 57 9.90 3.40 -17.81
N ARG A 58 10.25 4.32 -16.91
CA ARG A 58 11.60 4.87 -16.84
C ARG A 58 12.64 3.79 -16.56
N GLU A 59 12.40 2.90 -15.60
CA GLU A 59 13.31 1.78 -15.32
C GLU A 59 13.45 0.83 -16.52
N HIS A 60 12.36 0.60 -17.25
CA HIS A 60 12.39 -0.16 -18.50
C HIS A 60 13.28 0.51 -19.56
N LEU A 61 13.11 1.82 -19.78
CA LEU A 61 13.91 2.57 -20.76
C LEU A 61 15.41 2.59 -20.43
N VAL A 62 15.79 2.60 -19.15
CA VAL A 62 17.20 2.58 -18.73
C VAL A 62 17.76 1.16 -18.52
N GLY A 63 17.04 0.13 -18.97
CA GLY A 63 17.50 -1.27 -18.91
C GLY A 63 17.57 -1.87 -17.51
N ARG A 64 16.83 -1.30 -16.55
CA ARG A 64 16.79 -1.74 -15.14
C ARG A 64 15.58 -2.59 -14.79
N PHE A 65 14.61 -2.69 -15.70
CA PHE A 65 13.42 -3.53 -15.53
C PHE A 65 13.72 -4.97 -15.94
N ALA A 66 13.59 -5.90 -14.99
CA ALA A 66 13.76 -7.33 -15.20
C ALA A 66 12.48 -8.09 -14.82
N THR A 67 12.39 -9.38 -15.15
CA THR A 67 11.26 -10.24 -14.74
C THR A 67 11.12 -10.27 -13.21
N ALA A 68 12.24 -10.22 -12.48
CA ALA A 68 12.26 -10.12 -11.02
C ALA A 68 11.64 -8.81 -10.49
N SER A 69 11.51 -7.76 -11.31
CA SER A 69 10.86 -6.50 -10.94
C SER A 69 9.33 -6.57 -10.98
N VAL A 70 8.74 -7.59 -11.61
CA VAL A 70 7.28 -7.69 -11.80
C VAL A 70 6.50 -7.71 -10.47
N PRO A 71 6.85 -8.53 -9.45
CA PRO A 71 6.12 -8.54 -8.19
C PRO A 71 6.16 -7.20 -7.46
N ARG A 72 7.30 -6.50 -7.55
CA ARG A 72 7.51 -5.16 -6.98
C ARG A 72 6.56 -4.13 -7.59
N TYR A 73 6.49 -4.06 -8.92
CA TYR A 73 5.59 -3.11 -9.57
C TYR A 73 4.12 -3.50 -9.43
N ALA A 74 3.80 -4.80 -9.43
CA ALA A 74 2.47 -5.27 -9.09
C ALA A 74 2.04 -4.81 -7.68
N ALA A 75 2.92 -4.97 -6.67
CA ALA A 75 2.67 -4.47 -5.32
C ALA A 75 2.49 -2.95 -5.30
N ALA A 76 3.33 -2.21 -6.04
CA ALA A 76 3.23 -0.76 -6.15
C ALA A 76 1.88 -0.31 -6.73
N PHE A 77 1.38 -0.98 -7.78
CA PHE A 77 0.06 -0.67 -8.35
C PHE A 77 -1.08 -1.00 -7.40
N VAL A 78 -1.02 -2.14 -6.70
CA VAL A 78 -2.01 -2.51 -5.68
C VAL A 78 -2.02 -1.48 -4.55
N LEU A 79 -0.85 -1.04 -4.08
CA LEU A 79 -0.73 0.00 -3.06
C LEU A 79 -1.25 1.35 -3.56
N ALA A 80 -0.89 1.78 -4.77
CA ALA A 80 -1.37 3.02 -5.38
C ALA A 80 -2.91 3.06 -5.44
N PHE A 81 -3.51 1.95 -5.86
CA PHE A 81 -4.97 1.79 -5.87
C PHE A 81 -5.56 1.84 -4.45
N THR A 82 -4.98 1.10 -3.51
CA THR A 82 -5.43 1.01 -2.11
C THR A 82 -5.37 2.36 -1.40
N ILE A 83 -4.28 3.10 -1.56
CA ILE A 83 -4.02 4.41 -0.91
C ILE A 83 -4.91 5.51 -1.51
N GLY A 84 -5.08 5.51 -2.83
CA GLY A 84 -5.87 6.54 -3.52
C GLY A 84 -7.38 6.34 -3.42
N SER A 85 -7.84 5.11 -3.14
CA SER A 85 -9.25 4.76 -3.09
C SER A 85 -9.97 5.41 -1.91
N LYS A 86 -11.25 5.78 -2.13
CA LYS A 86 -12.17 6.19 -1.05
C LYS A 86 -12.68 5.01 -0.21
N VAL A 87 -12.32 3.78 -0.60
CA VAL A 87 -12.66 2.53 0.07
C VAL A 87 -11.39 1.74 0.30
N LEU A 88 -11.14 1.39 1.56
CA LEU A 88 -9.99 0.59 1.97
C LEU A 88 -10.47 -0.47 2.97
N SER A 89 -10.63 -1.70 2.50
CA SER A 89 -11.02 -2.82 3.36
C SER A 89 -9.79 -3.54 3.94
N PRO A 90 -9.86 -4.07 5.18
CA PRO A 90 -8.84 -4.95 5.76
C PRO A 90 -8.39 -6.08 4.82
N GLN A 91 -9.31 -6.61 4.01
CA GLN A 91 -9.04 -7.70 3.08
C GLN A 91 -8.02 -7.35 1.98
N TYR A 92 -7.79 -6.07 1.70
CA TYR A 92 -6.84 -5.65 0.65
C TYR A 92 -5.40 -6.02 1.01
N MET A 93 -5.08 -6.23 2.30
CA MET A 93 -3.77 -6.72 2.72
C MET A 93 -3.44 -8.08 2.10
N ILE A 94 -4.43 -8.92 1.81
CA ILE A 94 -4.23 -10.24 1.21
C ILE A 94 -3.64 -10.14 -0.20
N TRP A 95 -3.96 -9.09 -0.95
CA TRP A 95 -3.43 -8.90 -2.31
C TRP A 95 -1.93 -8.66 -2.33
N LEU A 96 -1.37 -8.13 -1.23
CA LEU A 96 0.05 -7.86 -1.08
C LEU A 96 0.84 -9.08 -0.58
N LEU A 97 0.16 -10.05 0.04
CA LEU A 97 0.77 -11.24 0.65
C LEU A 97 1.68 -12.03 -0.31
N PRO A 98 1.29 -12.33 -1.56
CA PRO A 98 2.18 -13.03 -2.49
C PRO A 98 3.22 -12.12 -3.14
N LEU A 99 3.04 -10.79 -3.09
CA LEU A 99 3.85 -9.85 -3.84
C LEU A 99 5.05 -9.35 -3.02
N ILE A 100 4.81 -8.86 -1.80
CA ILE A 100 5.84 -8.25 -0.95
C ILE A 100 7.06 -9.16 -0.73
N PRO A 101 6.90 -10.47 -0.43
CA PRO A 101 8.04 -11.37 -0.24
C PRO A 101 8.88 -11.60 -1.50
N LEU A 102 8.34 -11.27 -2.67
CA LEU A 102 8.98 -11.45 -3.98
C LEU A 102 9.52 -10.14 -4.56
N CYS A 103 9.38 -9.02 -3.85
CA CYS A 103 9.72 -7.69 -4.39
C CYS A 103 11.23 -7.38 -4.43
N ALA A 104 12.02 -8.02 -3.58
CA ALA A 104 13.44 -7.73 -3.41
C ALA A 104 14.20 -8.88 -2.73
N GLY A 105 15.52 -8.77 -2.63
CA GLY A 105 16.38 -9.63 -1.82
C GLY A 105 17.07 -8.89 -0.68
N GLY A 106 17.70 -9.63 0.23
CA GLY A 106 18.56 -9.08 1.28
C GLY A 106 17.83 -8.19 2.31
N LEU A 107 18.49 -7.13 2.77
CA LEU A 107 17.96 -6.23 3.81
C LEU A 107 16.67 -5.52 3.37
N TRP A 108 16.54 -5.22 2.07
CA TRP A 108 15.35 -4.57 1.51
C TRP A 108 14.10 -5.45 1.62
N LEU A 109 14.25 -6.75 1.38
CA LEU A 109 13.17 -7.73 1.59
C LEU A 109 12.71 -7.75 3.04
N LEU A 110 13.66 -7.76 3.98
CA LEU A 110 13.36 -7.77 5.42
C LEU A 110 12.63 -6.50 5.84
N GLY A 111 13.08 -5.33 5.36
CA GLY A 111 12.43 -4.05 5.63
C GLY A 111 11.01 -3.97 5.08
N ALA A 112 10.82 -4.33 3.80
CA ALA A 112 9.50 -4.33 3.17
C ALA A 112 8.55 -5.34 3.82
N SER A 113 9.03 -6.55 4.14
CA SER A 113 8.24 -7.58 4.81
C SER A 113 7.89 -7.17 6.24
N GLY A 114 8.82 -6.56 6.98
CA GLY A 114 8.57 -6.05 8.33
C GLY A 114 7.53 -4.93 8.34
N LEU A 115 7.62 -3.97 7.42
CA LEU A 115 6.60 -2.93 7.25
C LEU A 115 5.24 -3.54 6.90
N TYR A 116 5.19 -4.48 5.96
CA TYR A 116 3.95 -5.15 5.58
C TYR A 116 3.33 -5.94 6.74
N LEU A 117 4.12 -6.67 7.52
CA LEU A 117 3.65 -7.35 8.73
C LEU A 117 3.14 -6.35 9.77
N GLY A 118 3.79 -5.18 9.90
CA GLY A 118 3.31 -4.08 10.73
C GLY A 118 1.95 -3.56 10.27
N ALA A 119 1.74 -3.40 8.95
CA ALA A 119 0.43 -3.04 8.40
C ALA A 119 -0.63 -4.11 8.69
N CYS A 120 -0.31 -5.40 8.49
CA CYS A 120 -1.21 -6.50 8.80
C CYS A 120 -1.57 -6.57 10.29
N TRP A 121 -0.59 -6.35 11.17
CA TRP A 121 -0.82 -6.27 12.61
C TRP A 121 -1.71 -5.08 12.98
N ALA A 122 -1.42 -3.88 12.47
CA ALA A 122 -2.26 -2.72 12.73
C ALA A 122 -3.69 -2.93 12.19
N THR A 123 -3.84 -3.56 11.02
CA THR A 123 -5.14 -3.95 10.47
C THR A 123 -5.88 -4.92 11.39
N SER A 124 -5.21 -5.93 11.98
CA SER A 124 -5.86 -6.86 12.92
C SER A 124 -6.23 -6.21 14.26
N GLN A 125 -5.46 -5.21 14.69
CA GLN A 125 -5.78 -4.40 15.86
C GLN A 125 -6.97 -3.46 15.61
N ILE A 126 -7.12 -2.93 14.38
CA ILE A 126 -8.27 -2.09 14.03
C ILE A 126 -9.53 -2.95 13.89
N PHE A 127 -9.47 -4.02 13.10
CA PHE A 127 -10.60 -4.91 12.85
C PHE A 127 -10.20 -6.36 13.18
N PRO A 128 -10.97 -7.07 14.04
CA PRO A 128 -12.21 -6.65 14.68
C PRO A 128 -12.03 -5.89 16.01
N GLU A 129 -10.85 -5.91 16.62
CA GLU A 129 -10.63 -5.60 18.04
C GLU A 129 -11.04 -4.18 18.48
N HIS A 130 -10.64 -3.15 17.73
CA HIS A 130 -10.88 -1.74 18.08
C HIS A 130 -11.89 -1.05 17.17
N TYR A 131 -12.66 -1.83 16.40
CA TYR A 131 -13.51 -1.26 15.36
C TYR A 131 -14.62 -0.39 15.95
N ASP A 132 -15.26 -0.83 17.04
CA ASP A 132 -16.28 -0.04 17.74
C ASP A 132 -15.73 1.30 18.23
N ARG A 133 -14.47 1.33 18.71
CA ARG A 133 -13.81 2.58 19.12
C ARG A 133 -13.57 3.51 17.94
N LEU A 134 -13.20 2.96 16.79
CA LEU A 134 -13.06 3.74 15.56
C LEU A 134 -14.40 4.34 15.12
N LEU A 135 -15.48 3.57 15.20
CA LEU A 135 -16.84 4.03 14.87
C LEU A 135 -17.33 5.11 15.85
N SER A 136 -16.91 5.05 17.12
CA SER A 136 -17.14 6.12 18.10
C SER A 136 -16.17 7.31 17.98
N MET A 137 -15.34 7.35 16.93
CA MET A 137 -14.33 8.39 16.67
C MET A 137 -13.31 8.55 17.82
N ASP A 138 -12.95 7.45 18.48
CA ASP A 138 -11.92 7.45 19.50
C ASP A 138 -10.55 7.85 18.92
N GLY A 139 -9.86 8.76 19.60
CA GLY A 139 -8.60 9.30 19.12
C GLY A 139 -7.50 8.25 18.96
N SER A 140 -7.43 7.26 19.86
CA SER A 140 -6.40 6.21 19.80
C SER A 140 -6.63 5.24 18.64
N ALA A 141 -7.89 4.92 18.33
CA ALA A 141 -8.25 4.10 17.17
C ALA A 141 -7.97 4.84 15.85
N ILE A 142 -8.20 6.16 15.81
CA ILE A 142 -7.84 7.01 14.66
C ILE A 142 -6.32 7.05 14.48
N ASP A 143 -5.55 7.16 15.57
CA ASP A 143 -4.08 7.19 15.50
C ASP A 143 -3.50 5.88 14.97
N LEU A 144 -4.00 4.74 15.45
CA LEU A 144 -3.62 3.43 14.92
C LEU A 144 -3.98 3.28 13.43
N LEU A 145 -5.15 3.81 13.01
CA LEU A 145 -5.55 3.82 11.61
C LEU A 145 -4.61 4.69 10.74
N LEU A 146 -4.19 5.85 11.24
CA LEU A 146 -3.22 6.71 10.56
C LEU A 146 -1.86 6.02 10.44
N GLU A 147 -1.39 5.37 11.49
CA GLU A 147 -0.13 4.62 11.48
C GLU A 147 -0.17 3.53 10.40
N ARG A 148 -1.25 2.74 10.36
CA ARG A 148 -1.45 1.74 9.31
C ARG A 148 -1.43 2.36 7.92
N ASN A 149 -2.16 3.45 7.72
CA ASN A 149 -2.21 4.14 6.43
C ASN A 149 -0.85 4.75 6.02
N LEU A 150 -0.09 5.27 6.98
CA LEU A 150 1.26 5.77 6.78
C LEU A 150 2.20 4.63 6.37
N ILE A 151 2.11 3.46 7.00
CA ILE A 151 2.91 2.28 6.63
C ILE A 151 2.64 1.89 5.17
N LEU A 152 1.37 1.89 4.72
CA LEU A 152 1.04 1.60 3.32
C LEU A 152 1.66 2.62 2.36
N ILE A 153 1.63 3.91 2.70
CA ILE A 153 2.28 4.97 1.90
C ILE A 153 3.79 4.76 1.85
N VAL A 154 4.42 4.47 3.00
CA VAL A 154 5.86 4.19 3.06
C VAL A 154 6.22 2.97 2.23
N LEU A 155 5.42 1.90 2.28
CA LEU A 155 5.59 0.72 1.42
C LEU A 155 5.48 1.08 -0.06
N TRP A 156 4.50 1.90 -0.44
CA TRP A 156 4.36 2.34 -1.84
C TRP A 156 5.59 3.11 -2.30
N VAL A 157 6.05 4.09 -1.51
CA VAL A 157 7.27 4.84 -1.80
C VAL A 157 8.47 3.91 -1.90
N LEU A 158 8.61 2.95 -0.97
CA LEU A 158 9.68 1.97 -0.98
C LEU A 158 9.67 1.16 -2.28
N MET A 159 8.51 0.71 -2.75
CA MET A 159 8.39 0.01 -4.04
C MET A 159 8.80 0.88 -5.23
N LEU A 160 8.79 2.21 -5.14
CA LEU A 160 9.23 3.09 -6.23
C LEU A 160 10.73 3.42 -6.16
N VAL A 161 11.34 3.43 -4.97
CA VAL A 161 12.74 3.86 -4.78
C VAL A 161 13.73 2.72 -4.61
N LEU A 162 13.26 1.48 -4.42
CA LEU A 162 14.12 0.30 -4.31
C LEU A 162 15.11 0.24 -5.49
N PRO A 163 16.40 -0.03 -5.24
CA PRO A 163 17.32 -0.31 -6.33
C PRO A 163 16.89 -1.61 -7.03
N PRO A 164 17.14 -1.74 -8.35
CA PRO A 164 16.93 -3.01 -9.05
C PRO A 164 17.67 -4.12 -8.29
N GLY A 165 16.98 -5.24 -8.05
CA GLY A 165 17.60 -6.40 -7.42
C GLY A 165 18.82 -6.82 -8.25
N ASP A 166 19.98 -6.94 -7.60
CA ASP A 166 21.19 -7.39 -8.26
C ASP A 166 20.98 -8.85 -8.68
N GLU A 167 20.82 -9.13 -9.97
CA GLU A 167 20.75 -10.50 -10.52
C GLU A 167 22.12 -11.22 -10.46
N ARG A 168 23.04 -10.79 -9.60
CA ARG A 168 24.32 -11.46 -9.37
C ARG A 168 24.25 -12.47 -8.23
N GLY A 169 23.37 -13.47 -8.37
CA GLY A 169 23.69 -14.81 -7.86
C GLY A 169 24.67 -15.47 -8.83
N PRO A 170 25.60 -16.34 -8.37
CA PRO A 170 26.69 -16.82 -9.22
C PRO A 170 26.11 -17.65 -10.36
N VAL A 171 25.98 -17.05 -11.55
CA VAL A 171 26.00 -17.84 -12.78
C VAL A 171 27.45 -18.31 -12.90
N SER A 172 27.74 -19.44 -12.25
CA SER A 172 28.94 -20.19 -12.56
C SER A 172 28.78 -20.56 -14.04
N PRO A 173 29.64 -20.07 -14.96
CA PRO A 173 29.59 -20.54 -16.32
C PRO A 173 29.73 -22.07 -16.26
N ALA A 174 28.81 -22.79 -16.90
CA ALA A 174 28.98 -24.21 -17.10
C ALA A 174 30.37 -24.43 -17.72
N PRO A 175 31.21 -25.33 -17.18
CA PRO A 175 32.54 -25.54 -17.75
C PRO A 175 32.39 -25.97 -19.20
N GLU A 176 32.85 -25.10 -20.09
CA GLU A 176 32.96 -25.32 -21.53
C GLU A 176 34.10 -26.33 -21.74
N GLY A 177 33.78 -27.62 -21.61
CA GLY A 177 34.84 -28.64 -21.58
C GLY A 177 34.36 -30.06 -21.34
N ALA A 178 33.43 -30.55 -22.15
CA ALA A 178 33.26 -32.00 -22.35
C ALA A 178 32.72 -32.27 -23.76
N ARG A 179 33.51 -31.89 -24.76
CA ARG A 179 33.57 -32.65 -26.02
C ARG A 179 34.74 -33.60 -25.92
N ALA A 180 34.46 -34.89 -25.84
CA ALA A 180 35.31 -35.98 -26.32
C ALA A 180 34.37 -37.06 -26.84
#